data_AF-A0A9D9M5Y5-F1
#
_entry.id   AF-A0A9D9M5Y5-F1
#
_cell.length_a   1.000
_cell.length_b   1.000
_cell.length_c   1.000
_cell.angle_alpha   90.00
_cell.angle_beta   90.00
_cell.angle_gamma   90.00
#
_symmetry.space_group_name_H-M   'P 1'
#
loop_
_entity.id
_entity.type
_entity.pdbx_description
1 polymer ?
#
loop_
_entity_poly.entity_id
_entity_poly.type
_entity_poly.pdbx_seq_one_letter_code
_entity_poly.pdbx_strand_id
1 'polypeptide(L)'
;MKKVLIISYYWPPTGGSGVQRWVKFTKYLREFGWEPVIYTPENPEQLAVDESLLEEIPADVTVLKRHITEPYAIYHKFFGASDKGAGVNPLNQQKKTLKQRLVVGLRGNLFVPDPRAGWVGP
;
A
#
# COMPACT_ATOMS: atom_id res chain seq x y z
N MET A 1 -15.08 -25.84 -4.33
CA MET A 1 -14.20 -24.81 -4.95
C MET A 1 -12.81 -24.90 -4.33
N LYS A 2 -11.76 -24.68 -5.12
CA LYS A 2 -10.38 -24.62 -4.60
C LYS A 2 -10.11 -23.22 -4.07
N LYS A 3 -9.43 -23.09 -2.93
CA LYS A 3 -9.08 -21.77 -2.38
C LYS A 3 -7.75 -21.28 -2.96
N VAL A 4 -7.65 -19.96 -3.20
CA VAL A 4 -6.41 -19.28 -3.60
C VAL A 4 -6.16 -18.10 -2.67
N LEU A 5 -4.98 -18.02 -2.09
CA LEU A 5 -4.57 -16.91 -1.24
C LEU A 5 -3.92 -15.82 -2.10
N ILE A 6 -4.50 -14.61 -2.08
CA ILE A 6 -3.96 -13.43 -2.74
C ILE A 6 -3.35 -12.55 -1.65
N ILE A 7 -2.01 -12.42 -1.68
CA ILE A 7 -1.28 -11.54 -0.77
C ILE A 7 -1.04 -10.23 -1.50
N SER A 8 -1.69 -9.15 -1.07
CA SER A 8 -1.53 -7.83 -1.67
C SER A 8 -1.34 -6.77 -0.60
N TYR A 9 -0.21 -6.06 -0.68
CA TYR A 9 0.06 -4.91 0.18
C TYR A 9 -0.93 -3.76 -0.10
N TYR A 10 -1.30 -3.56 -1.36
CA TYR A 10 -2.31 -2.58 -1.75
C TYR A 10 -3.64 -3.25 -2.04
N TRP A 11 -4.67 -2.85 -1.30
CA TRP A 11 -6.03 -3.34 -1.43
C TRP A 11 -7.01 -2.17 -1.28
N PRO A 12 -8.22 -2.22 -1.88
CA PRO A 12 -9.21 -1.18 -1.72
C PRO A 12 -9.46 -0.83 -0.24
N PRO A 13 -9.63 0.47 0.09
CA PRO A 13 -9.87 1.59 -0.84
C PRO A 13 -8.61 2.19 -1.47
N THR A 14 -7.43 1.57 -1.34
CA THR A 14 -6.23 2.05 -2.04
C THR A 14 -6.46 2.01 -3.56
N GLY A 15 -6.17 3.11 -4.25
CA GLY A 15 -6.26 3.22 -5.70
C GLY A 15 -4.97 2.83 -6.43
N GLY A 16 -5.00 2.92 -7.75
CA GLY A 16 -3.84 2.71 -8.62
C GLY A 16 -3.92 1.42 -9.46
N SER A 17 -3.14 1.40 -10.54
CA SER A 17 -3.19 0.33 -11.56
C SER A 17 -2.90 -1.07 -11.00
N GLY A 18 -2.05 -1.16 -9.97
CA GLY A 18 -1.72 -2.42 -9.31
C GLY A 18 -2.89 -3.02 -8.53
N VAL A 19 -3.75 -2.19 -7.94
CA VAL A 19 -4.90 -2.65 -7.14
C VAL A 19 -6.00 -3.20 -8.05
N GLN A 20 -6.24 -2.55 -9.19
CA GLN A 20 -7.28 -2.97 -10.14
C GLN A 20 -7.12 -4.43 -10.56
N ARG A 21 -5.89 -4.91 -10.80
CA ARG A 21 -5.64 -6.32 -11.16
C ARG A 21 -6.22 -7.28 -10.11
N TRP A 22 -5.91 -7.05 -8.84
CA TRP A 22 -6.31 -7.94 -7.77
C TRP A 22 -7.81 -7.87 -7.48
N VAL A 23 -8.42 -6.70 -7.65
CA VAL A 23 -9.88 -6.54 -7.60
C VAL A 23 -10.56 -7.34 -8.70
N LYS A 24 -10.12 -7.21 -9.95
CA LYS A 24 -10.71 -7.97 -11.08
C LYS A 24 -10.48 -9.48 -10.91
N PHE A 25 -9.30 -9.91 -10.48
CA PHE A 25 -9.07 -11.33 -10.18
C PHE A 25 -10.01 -11.84 -9.10
N THR A 26 -10.19 -11.09 -8.01
CA THR A 26 -11.12 -11.46 -6.94
C THR A 26 -12.56 -11.55 -7.44
N LYS A 27 -12.97 -10.64 -8.33
CA LYS A 27 -14.30 -10.63 -8.94
C LYS A 27 -14.55 -11.84 -9.85
N TYR A 28 -13.59 -12.18 -10.72
CA TYR A 28 -13.81 -13.15 -11.80
C TYR A 28 -13.30 -14.57 -11.50
N LEU A 29 -12.38 -14.78 -10.55
CA LEU A 29 -11.80 -16.12 -10.27
C LEU A 29 -12.84 -17.18 -9.88
N ARG A 30 -13.95 -16.76 -9.24
CA ARG A 30 -15.06 -17.65 -8.88
C ARG A 30 -15.75 -18.26 -10.09
N GLU A 31 -15.80 -17.55 -11.22
CA GLU A 31 -16.33 -18.07 -12.49
C GLU A 31 -15.49 -19.25 -13.02
N PHE A 32 -14.23 -19.36 -12.58
CA PHE A 32 -13.32 -20.45 -12.91
C PHE A 32 -13.19 -21.50 -11.78
N GLY A 33 -14.09 -21.49 -10.79
CA GLY A 33 -14.15 -22.47 -9.70
C GLY A 33 -13.13 -22.25 -8.57
N TRP A 34 -12.53 -21.06 -8.50
CA TRP A 34 -11.58 -20.66 -7.47
C TRP A 34 -12.20 -19.68 -6.46
N GLU A 35 -11.99 -19.94 -5.17
CA GLU A 35 -12.43 -19.07 -4.09
C GLU A 35 -11.25 -18.21 -3.60
N PRO A 36 -11.25 -16.89 -3.88
CA PRO A 36 -10.18 -16.01 -3.46
C PRO A 36 -10.29 -15.67 -1.97
N VAL A 37 -9.15 -15.77 -1.27
CA VAL A 37 -8.97 -15.27 0.09
C VAL A 37 -7.88 -14.22 0.05
N ILE A 38 -8.15 -13.03 0.56
CA ILE A 38 -7.25 -11.89 0.45
C ILE A 38 -6.52 -11.74 1.78
N TYR A 39 -5.22 -11.48 1.73
CA TYR A 39 -4.42 -11.07 2.87
C TYR A 39 -3.74 -9.73 2.58
N THR A 40 -4.00 -8.74 3.43
CA THR A 40 -3.58 -7.35 3.19
C THR A 40 -3.33 -6.62 4.53
N PRO A 41 -2.46 -5.60 4.59
CA PRO A 41 -2.29 -4.83 5.81
C PRO A 41 -3.57 -4.07 6.18
N GLU A 42 -3.78 -3.87 7.47
CA GLU A 42 -4.85 -3.01 7.98
C GLU A 42 -4.54 -1.52 7.78
N ASN A 43 -3.27 -1.16 7.86
CA ASN A 43 -2.76 0.21 7.87
C ASN A 43 -1.65 0.46 6.83
N PRO A 44 -1.86 0.17 5.52
CA PRO A 44 -0.85 0.45 4.50
C PRO A 44 -0.64 1.96 4.31
N GLU A 45 0.54 2.33 3.86
CA GLU A 45 0.77 3.64 3.23
C GLU A 45 -0.06 3.74 1.94
N GLN A 46 -1.05 4.65 1.92
CA GLN A 46 -1.92 4.86 0.76
C GLN A 46 -1.39 6.01 -0.09
N LEU A 47 -1.06 5.72 -1.36
CA LEU A 47 -0.64 6.74 -2.33
C LEU A 47 -1.83 7.44 -3.00
N ALA A 48 -2.95 6.73 -3.16
CA ALA A 48 -4.19 7.22 -3.72
C ALA A 48 -5.36 6.45 -3.10
N VAL A 49 -6.53 7.09 -3.01
CA VAL A 49 -7.76 6.48 -2.49
C VAL A 49 -8.80 6.48 -3.59
N ASP A 50 -9.42 5.32 -3.81
CA ASP A 50 -10.52 5.11 -4.76
C ASP A 50 -11.53 4.16 -4.13
N GLU A 51 -12.58 4.72 -3.55
CA GLU A 51 -13.63 3.96 -2.86
C GLU A 51 -14.51 3.17 -3.83
N SER A 52 -14.59 3.58 -5.10
CA SER A 52 -15.40 2.88 -6.12
C SER A 52 -14.94 1.44 -6.34
N LEU A 53 -13.67 1.13 -6.07
CA LEU A 53 -13.12 -0.22 -6.14
C LEU A 53 -13.71 -1.18 -5.10
N LEU A 54 -14.30 -0.67 -4.01
CA LEU A 54 -14.98 -1.51 -3.02
C LEU A 54 -16.26 -2.12 -3.59
N GLU A 55 -16.96 -1.40 -4.47
CA GLU A 55 -18.19 -1.87 -5.12
C GLU A 55 -17.95 -3.01 -6.12
N GLU A 56 -16.68 -3.17 -6.55
CA GLU A 56 -16.28 -4.23 -7.46
C GLU A 56 -15.97 -5.56 -6.77
N ILE A 57 -15.87 -5.57 -5.44
CA ILE A 57 -15.53 -6.76 -4.66
C ILE A 57 -16.82 -7.47 -4.26
N PRO A 58 -16.96 -8.79 -4.51
CA PRO A 58 -18.10 -9.54 -4.01
C PRO A 58 -18.17 -9.49 -2.48
N ALA A 59 -19.36 -9.26 -1.93
CA ALA A 59 -19.57 -8.98 -0.50
C ALA A 59 -19.16 -10.13 0.45
N ASP A 60 -19.09 -11.35 -0.07
CA ASP A 60 -18.78 -12.58 0.65
C ASP A 60 -17.31 -13.03 0.49
N VAL A 61 -16.43 -12.19 -0.08
CA VAL A 61 -14.99 -12.48 -0.15
C VAL A 61 -14.35 -12.37 1.22
N THR A 62 -13.53 -13.35 1.58
CA THR A 62 -12.76 -13.31 2.83
C THR A 62 -11.56 -12.38 2.69
N VAL A 63 -11.51 -11.33 3.49
CA VAL A 63 -10.37 -10.40 3.58
C VAL A 63 -9.76 -10.46 4.97
N LEU A 64 -8.54 -10.98 5.05
CA LEU A 64 -7.74 -11.08 6.27
C LEU A 64 -6.84 -9.85 6.36
N LYS A 65 -7.07 -9.04 7.39
CA LYS A 65 -6.27 -7.84 7.65
C LYS A 65 -5.34 -8.06 8.83
N ARG A 66 -4.11 -7.56 8.72
CA ARG A 66 -3.15 -7.56 9.82
C ARG A 66 -2.50 -6.20 9.98
N HIS A 67 -2.44 -5.73 11.22
CA HIS A 67 -1.71 -4.52 11.54
C HIS A 67 -0.21 -4.72 11.31
N ILE A 68 0.46 -3.74 10.71
CA ILE A 68 1.90 -3.77 10.47
C ILE A 68 2.61 -2.54 11.01
N THR A 69 3.89 -2.74 11.33
CA THR A 69 4.77 -1.65 11.75
C THR A 69 5.46 -1.07 10.54
N GLU A 70 5.11 0.17 10.19
CA GLU A 70 5.72 0.88 9.06
C GLU A 70 6.67 2.00 9.54
N PRO A 71 7.94 1.98 9.11
CA PRO A 71 8.88 3.06 9.37
C PRO A 71 8.40 4.43 8.85
N TYR A 72 7.64 4.47 7.74
CA TYR A 72 7.07 5.72 7.24
C TYR A 72 5.96 6.27 8.11
N ALA A 73 5.14 5.42 8.75
CA ALA A 73 4.14 5.88 9.70
C ALA A 73 4.79 6.62 10.88
N ILE A 74 5.93 6.11 11.35
CA ILE A 74 6.78 6.76 12.36
C ILE A 74 7.31 8.09 11.80
N TYR A 75 7.92 8.08 10.61
CA TYR A 75 8.43 9.29 9.97
C TYR A 75 7.36 10.39 9.84
N HIS A 76 6.17 10.07 9.35
CA HIS A 76 5.07 11.04 9.21
C HIS A 76 4.57 11.56 10.55
N LYS A 77 4.56 10.73 11.60
CA LYS A 77 4.19 11.16 12.96
C LYS A 77 5.20 12.12 13.58
N PHE A 78 6.50 11.95 13.29
CA PHE A 78 7.57 12.78 13.88
C PHE A 78 7.93 14.01 13.04
N PHE A 79 7.85 13.94 11.71
CA PHE A 79 8.29 15.00 10.81
C PHE A 79 7.13 15.72 10.09
N GLY A 80 5.89 15.33 10.36
CA GLY A 80 4.69 15.90 9.75
C GLY A 80 4.36 15.26 8.40
N ALA A 81 3.08 15.24 8.05
CA ALA A 81 2.62 14.80 6.75
C ALA A 81 3.04 15.84 5.69
N SER A 82 4.09 15.55 4.91
CA SER A 82 4.26 16.21 3.62
C SER A 82 3.10 15.76 2.73
N ASP A 83 2.21 16.68 2.37
CA ASP A 83 0.97 16.52 1.62
C ASP A 83 0.76 15.20 0.87
N LYS A 84 -0.42 14.60 1.10
CA LYS A 84 -0.98 13.38 0.46
C LYS A 84 -1.23 13.51 -1.05
N GLY A 85 -0.47 14.33 -1.76
CA GLY A 85 -0.58 14.57 -3.20
C GLY A 85 0.73 14.91 -3.89
N ALA A 86 1.85 14.99 -3.16
CA ALA A 86 3.15 15.19 -3.78
C ALA A 86 3.64 13.84 -4.31
N GLY A 87 3.42 13.62 -5.61
CA GLY A 87 4.04 12.53 -6.35
C GLY A 87 5.49 12.34 -5.95
N VAL A 88 5.94 11.08 -6.00
CA VAL A 88 7.25 10.58 -5.56
C VAL A 88 8.43 11.11 -6.40
N ASN A 89 8.33 12.35 -6.88
CA ASN A 89 9.37 13.10 -7.57
C ASN A 89 9.76 14.34 -6.75
N PRO A 90 10.65 14.19 -5.74
CA PRO A 90 11.36 15.33 -5.16
C PRO A 90 12.50 15.81 -6.09
N LEU A 91 12.26 15.79 -7.40
CA LEU A 91 13.15 16.26 -8.47
C LEU A 91 12.82 17.70 -8.93
N ASN A 92 11.75 18.31 -8.41
CA ASN A 92 11.46 19.73 -8.66
C ASN A 92 12.44 20.64 -7.90
N GLN A 93 13.56 20.92 -8.57
CA GLN A 93 14.33 22.17 -8.75
C GLN A 93 14.38 23.29 -7.69
N GLN A 94 13.86 23.16 -6.47
CA GLN A 94 14.12 24.14 -5.40
C GLN A 94 15.34 23.72 -4.57
N LYS A 95 16.23 24.70 -4.28
CA LYS A 95 17.43 24.52 -3.46
C LYS A 95 17.02 23.91 -2.10
N LYS A 96 17.27 22.61 -1.93
CA LYS A 96 16.95 21.88 -0.71
C LYS A 96 17.78 22.46 0.45
N THR A 97 17.11 22.84 1.53
CA THR A 97 17.74 23.30 2.79
C THR A 97 18.59 22.16 3.39
N LEU A 98 19.63 22.47 4.17
CA LEU A 98 20.49 21.47 4.85
C LEU A 98 19.67 20.41 5.61
N LYS A 99 18.60 20.82 6.30
CA LYS A 99 17.65 19.91 6.97
C LYS A 99 16.95 18.95 5.99
N GLN A 100 16.49 19.45 4.83
CA GLN A 100 15.86 18.63 3.81
C GLN A 100 16.84 17.64 3.17
N ARG A 101 18.10 18.03 2.99
CA ARG A 101 19.16 17.12 2.52
C ARG A 101 19.43 15.99 3.51
N LEU A 102 19.46 16.31 4.81
CA LEU A 102 19.65 15.32 5.86
C LEU A 102 18.46 14.35 5.94
N VAL A 103 17.23 14.86 5.85
CA VAL A 103 16.00 14.05 5.79
C VAL A 103 15.97 13.15 4.56
N VAL A 104 16.30 13.66 3.37
CA VAL A 104 16.37 12.86 2.13
C VAL A 104 17.47 11.80 2.24
N GLY A 105 18.61 12.14 2.83
CA GLY A 105 19.72 11.20 3.05
C GLY A 105 19.36 10.09 4.05
N LEU A 106 18.69 10.42 5.15
CA LEU A 106 18.18 9.43 6.10
C LEU A 106 17.12 8.54 5.45
N ARG A 107 16.16 9.13 4.73
CA ARG A 107 15.14 8.37 3.99
C ARG A 107 15.75 7.41 2.97
N GLY A 108 16.76 7.87 2.23
CA GLY A 108 17.40 7.08 1.17
C GLY A 108 18.31 5.95 1.67
N ASN A 109 18.86 6.06 2.88
CA ASN A 109 19.84 5.10 3.41
C ASN A 109 19.33 4.24 4.57
N LEU A 110 18.40 4.74 5.38
CA LEU A 110 17.89 4.03 6.56
C LEU A 110 16.79 3.01 6.21
N PHE A 111 16.10 3.20 5.08
CA PHE A 111 14.99 2.34 4.64
C PHE A 111 15.38 1.36 3.53
N VAL A 112 16.66 1.00 3.43
CA VAL A 112 17.18 -0.06 2.56
C VAL A 112 17.05 -1.40 3.30
N PRO A 113 16.50 -2.49 2.72
CA PRO A 113 16.22 -2.70 1.29
C PRO A 113 14.85 -2.19 0.81
N ASP A 114 13.84 -2.14 1.68
CA ASP A 114 12.51 -1.59 1.37
C ASP A 114 11.87 -1.04 2.67
N PRO A 115 11.34 0.19 2.69
CA PRO A 115 10.56 0.74 3.81
C PRO A 115 9.36 -0.13 4.20
N ARG A 116 8.89 -1.03 3.35
CA ARG A 116 7.75 -1.94 3.58
C ARG A 116 8.17 -3.32 4.07
N ALA A 117 9.45 -3.53 4.39
CA ALA A 117 9.93 -4.81 4.90
C ALA A 117 9.19 -5.28 6.17
N GLY A 118 8.58 -4.37 6.93
CA GLY A 118 7.70 -4.69 8.07
C GLY A 118 6.46 -5.52 7.72
N TRP A 119 6.14 -5.68 6.43
CA TRP A 119 5.08 -6.57 5.93
C TRP A 119 5.53 -8.02 5.72
N VAL A 120 6.84 -8.31 5.66
CA VAL A 120 7.37 -9.61 5.24
C VAL A 120 7.25 -10.68 6.33
N GLY A 121 7.36 -10.30 7.61
CA GLY A 121 7.15 -11.18 8.77
C GLY A 121 6.07 -10.63 9.69
N PRO A 122 4.83 -10.48 9.20
CA PRO A 122 3.77 -9.80 9.93
C PRO A 122 3.35 -10.62 11.14
#